data_AF-A0A538JE38-F1
#
_entry.id   AF-A0A538JE38-F1
#
_cell.length_a   1.000
_cell.length_b   1.000
_cell.length_c   1.000
_cell.angle_alpha   90.00
_cell.angle_beta   90.00
_cell.angle_gamma   90.00
#
_symmetry.space_group_name_H-M   'P 1'
#
loop_
_entity.id
_entity.type
_entity.pdbx_description
1 polymer ?
#
loop_
_entity_poly.entity_id
_entity_poly.type
_entity_poly.pdbx_seq_one_letter_code
_entity_poly.pdbx_strand_id
1 'polypeptide(L)'
;MRAAALDLDAVLGDTRLLWADWLEDAARRMRVELGDVPDDRTAAAALLDERLGNWRVLLERFAEDRAPLYLRPNPEANALLRQLQAAGTRLGVFTDAPIELARVALGQLGAARRVETVGTLDEVRRELGPEAVVVRSRKDLFELGSRPSRA
;
A
#
# COMPACT_ATOMS: atom_id res chain seq x y z
N MET A 1 -15.79 -15.69 10.24
CA MET A 1 -15.15 -14.35 10.28
C MET A 1 -14.92 -13.88 8.86
N ARG A 2 -15.26 -12.63 8.53
CA ARG A 2 -15.08 -12.07 7.18
C ARG A 2 -13.66 -11.51 7.07
N ALA A 3 -13.05 -11.59 5.88
CA ALA A 3 -11.77 -10.96 5.62
C ALA A 3 -11.82 -10.19 4.29
N ALA A 4 -11.04 -9.12 4.18
CA ALA A 4 -10.91 -8.33 2.96
C ALA A 4 -9.45 -7.97 2.69
N ALA A 5 -9.03 -8.15 1.43
CA ALA A 5 -7.74 -7.73 0.90
C ALA A 5 -7.95 -6.48 0.05
N LEU A 6 -7.33 -5.37 0.45
CA LEU A 6 -7.55 -4.04 -0.16
C LEU A 6 -6.35 -3.66 -1.03
N ASP A 7 -6.59 -3.19 -2.25
CA ASP A 7 -5.54 -2.61 -3.10
C ASP A 7 -5.08 -1.27 -2.51
N LEU A 8 -3.79 -1.12 -2.17
CA LEU A 8 -3.27 0.12 -1.59
C LEU A 8 -3.54 1.32 -2.50
N ASP A 9 -3.10 1.23 -3.75
CA ASP A 9 -3.04 2.36 -4.67
C ASP A 9 -4.42 2.71 -5.20
N ALA A 10 -5.25 1.70 -5.50
CA ALA A 10 -6.57 1.91 -6.08
C ALA A 10 -7.67 2.23 -5.03
N VAL A 11 -7.49 1.80 -3.77
CA VAL A 11 -8.50 1.99 -2.71
C VAL A 11 -8.10 3.09 -1.73
N LEU A 12 -6.87 3.05 -1.21
CA LEU A 12 -6.46 3.89 -0.09
C LEU A 12 -5.79 5.18 -0.59
N GLY A 13 -4.72 5.07 -1.37
CA GLY A 13 -4.01 6.20 -1.96
C GLY A 13 -2.88 5.76 -2.88
N ASP A 14 -2.79 6.40 -4.05
CA ASP A 14 -1.84 6.05 -5.10
C ASP A 14 -0.41 6.51 -4.73
N THR A 15 0.49 5.54 -4.59
CA THR A 15 1.89 5.73 -4.20
C THR A 15 2.83 5.81 -5.40
N ARG A 16 2.36 5.69 -6.65
CA ARG A 16 3.21 5.68 -7.85
C ARG A 16 3.97 6.98 -8.07
N LEU A 17 3.33 8.12 -7.82
CA LEU A 17 4.00 9.42 -7.98
C LEU A 17 5.08 9.66 -6.93
N LEU A 18 4.85 9.20 -5.69
CA LEU A 18 5.86 9.25 -4.63
C LEU A 18 7.05 8.34 -4.94
N TRP A 19 6.76 7.15 -5.49
CA TRP A 19 7.78 6.23 -5.98
C TRP A 19 8.64 6.82 -7.11
N ALA A 20 8.00 7.44 -8.12
CA ALA A 20 8.70 8.06 -9.23
C ALA A 20 9.60 9.22 -8.78
N ASP A 21 9.10 10.11 -7.92
CA ASP A 21 9.90 11.22 -7.36
C ASP A 21 11.10 10.71 -6.56
N TRP A 22 10.93 9.60 -5.83
CA TRP A 22 12.04 8.95 -5.15
C TRP A 22 13.10 8.41 -6.11
N LEU A 23 12.71 7.75 -7.21
CA LEU A 23 13.67 7.26 -8.22
C LEU A 23 14.48 8.41 -8.82
N GLU A 24 13.84 9.53 -9.14
CA GLU A 24 14.51 10.73 -9.65
C GLU A 24 15.47 11.34 -8.61
N ASP A 25 15.08 11.42 -7.34
CA ASP A 25 15.96 11.91 -6.27
C ASP A 25 17.13 10.97 -6.00
N ALA A 26 16.89 9.66 -5.98
CA ALA A 26 17.91 8.64 -5.78
C ALA A 26 18.96 8.66 -6.91
N ALA A 27 18.53 8.72 -8.17
CA ALA A 27 19.43 8.80 -9.33
C ALA A 27 20.36 10.02 -9.21
N ARG A 28 19.80 11.19 -8.89
CA ARG A 28 20.57 12.44 -8.73
C ARG A 28 21.57 12.39 -7.57
N ARG A 29 21.15 11.88 -6.41
CA ARG A 29 22.00 11.87 -5.19
C ARG A 29 23.08 10.81 -5.24
N MET A 30 22.75 9.63 -5.77
CA MET A 30 23.68 8.50 -5.84
C MET A 30 24.53 8.50 -7.10
N ARG A 31 24.24 9.40 -8.06
CA ARG A 31 24.95 9.51 -9.34
C ARG A 31 24.94 8.18 -10.10
N VAL A 32 23.77 7.55 -10.14
CA VAL A 32 23.52 6.30 -10.86
C VAL A 32 22.39 6.52 -11.88
N GLU A 33 22.48 5.81 -13.00
CA GLU A 33 21.41 5.79 -13.99
C GLU A 33 20.31 4.82 -13.54
N LEU A 34 19.09 5.35 -13.38
CA LEU A 34 17.89 4.59 -13.04
C LEU A 34 16.78 4.74 -14.11
N GLY A 35 17.09 5.32 -15.27
CA GLY A 35 16.13 5.51 -16.36
C GLY A 35 15.66 4.21 -17.02
N ASP A 36 16.34 3.09 -16.74
CA ASP A 36 15.99 1.74 -17.19
C ASP A 36 15.26 0.92 -16.11
N VAL A 37 14.96 1.51 -14.95
CA VAL A 37 14.17 0.84 -13.91
C VAL A 37 12.76 0.55 -14.44
N PRO A 38 12.28 -0.71 -14.36
CA PRO A 38 10.94 -1.07 -14.82
C PRO A 38 9.81 -0.32 -14.11
N ASP A 39 8.69 -0.12 -14.80
CA ASP A 39 7.45 0.41 -14.19
C ASP A 39 6.87 -0.55 -13.15
N ASP A 40 7.06 -1.87 -13.36
CA ASP A 40 6.70 -2.87 -12.36
C ASP A 40 7.61 -2.73 -11.14
N ARG A 41 7.02 -2.34 -10.01
CA ARG A 41 7.78 -2.00 -8.79
C ARG A 41 8.42 -3.20 -8.12
N THR A 42 7.94 -4.42 -8.39
CA THR A 42 8.58 -5.65 -7.89
C THR A 42 9.87 -5.92 -8.66
N ALA A 43 9.84 -5.83 -9.99
CA ALA A 43 11.02 -5.94 -10.84
C ALA A 43 12.01 -4.80 -10.58
N ALA A 44 11.52 -3.58 -10.37
CA ALA A 44 12.34 -2.44 -9.98
C ALA A 44 13.08 -2.67 -8.66
N ALA A 45 12.39 -3.17 -7.64
CA ALA A 45 13.00 -3.46 -6.35
C ALA A 45 14.16 -4.47 -6.45
N ALA A 46 14.00 -5.52 -7.27
CA ALA A 46 15.07 -6.49 -7.53
C ALA A 46 16.29 -5.84 -8.19
N LEU A 47 16.08 -4.96 -9.17
CA LEU A 47 17.17 -4.22 -9.81
C LEU A 47 17.89 -3.26 -8.85
N LEU A 48 17.13 -2.60 -7.98
CA LEU A 48 17.67 -1.69 -6.98
C LEU A 48 18.48 -2.43 -5.91
N ASP A 49 18.13 -3.69 -5.59
CA ASP A 49 18.93 -4.53 -4.69
C ASP A 49 20.34 -4.78 -5.22
N GLU A 50 20.47 -4.96 -6.53
CA GLU A 50 21.76 -5.18 -7.18
C GLU A 50 22.58 -3.89 -7.26
N ARG A 51 21.92 -2.75 -7.47
CA ARG A 51 22.58 -1.47 -7.81
C ARG A 51 22.79 -0.54 -6.62
N LEU A 52 21.95 -0.62 -5.59
CA LEU A 52 21.86 0.39 -4.52
C LEU A 52 21.62 -0.26 -3.15
N GLY A 53 22.64 -0.89 -2.55
CA GLY A 53 22.47 -1.74 -1.35
C GLY A 53 21.72 -1.16 -0.13
N ASN A 54 21.57 0.17 0.01
CA ASN A 54 20.79 0.79 1.11
C ASN A 54 19.50 1.52 0.66
N TRP A 55 19.03 1.26 -0.57
CA TRP A 55 17.91 2.00 -1.18
C TRP A 55 16.62 1.96 -0.37
N ARG A 56 16.31 0.83 0.29
CA ARG A 56 15.09 0.68 1.11
C ARG A 56 15.01 1.66 2.27
N VAL A 57 16.10 1.82 3.01
CA VAL A 57 16.20 2.78 4.13
C VAL A 57 16.08 4.22 3.62
N LEU A 58 16.61 4.49 2.43
CA LEU A 58 16.53 5.80 1.82
C LEU A 58 15.13 6.11 1.29
N LEU A 59 14.45 5.12 0.71
CA LEU A 59 13.05 5.21 0.32
C LEU A 59 12.16 5.48 1.51
N GLU A 60 12.32 4.73 2.61
CA GLU A 60 11.52 4.91 3.81
C GLU A 60 11.63 6.34 4.32
N ARG A 61 12.85 6.85 4.53
CA ARG A 61 13.10 8.23 5.00
C ARG A 61 12.54 9.27 4.04
N PHE A 62 12.77 9.09 2.74
CA PHE A 62 12.24 9.99 1.73
C PHE A 62 10.71 10.01 1.76
N ALA A 63 10.09 8.85 1.86
CA ALA A 63 8.65 8.71 1.94
C ALA A 63 8.10 9.34 3.23
N GLU A 64 8.75 9.18 4.38
CA GLU A 64 8.32 9.81 5.64
C GLU A 64 8.26 11.33 5.52
N ASP A 65 9.27 11.93 4.88
CA ASP A 65 9.34 13.37 4.65
C ASP A 65 8.32 13.85 3.60
N ARG A 66 8.08 13.06 2.55
CA ARG A 66 7.38 13.51 1.33
C ARG A 66 5.95 13.00 1.22
N ALA A 67 5.56 11.94 1.93
CA ALA A 67 4.22 11.35 1.83
C ALA A 67 3.09 12.36 2.01
N PRO A 68 3.17 13.38 2.90
CA PRO A 68 2.15 14.42 2.97
C PRO A 68 1.98 15.27 1.71
N LEU A 69 2.89 15.25 0.75
CA LEU A 69 2.72 15.97 -0.52
C LEU A 69 1.87 15.18 -1.53
N TYR A 70 1.88 13.85 -1.44
CA TYR A 70 1.24 12.95 -2.41
C TYR A 70 -0.02 12.29 -1.86
N LEU A 71 -0.05 12.02 -0.56
CA LEU A 71 -1.05 11.17 0.07
C LEU A 71 -1.88 11.97 1.07
N ARG A 72 -3.20 11.94 0.86
CA ARG A 72 -4.19 12.55 1.74
C ARG A 72 -5.13 11.48 2.30
N PRO A 73 -5.35 11.43 3.62
CA PRO A 73 -6.38 10.59 4.19
C PRO A 73 -7.73 10.84 3.54
N ASN A 74 -8.45 9.77 3.21
CA ASN A 74 -9.85 9.86 2.79
C ASN A 74 -10.75 9.57 4.00
N PRO A 75 -11.52 10.57 4.51
CA PRO A 75 -12.35 10.38 5.70
C PRO A 75 -13.40 9.28 5.57
N GLU A 76 -13.97 9.14 4.38
CA GLU A 76 -15.05 8.20 4.08
C GLU A 76 -14.51 6.76 4.02
N ALA A 77 -13.42 6.54 3.28
CA ALA A 77 -12.72 5.26 3.28
C ALA A 77 -12.30 4.86 4.70
N ASN A 78 -11.71 5.79 5.46
CA ASN A 78 -11.31 5.53 6.84
C ASN A 78 -12.50 5.23 7.76
N ALA A 79 -13.69 5.79 7.51
CA ALA A 79 -14.91 5.45 8.24
C ALA A 79 -15.36 4.02 7.93
N LEU A 80 -15.33 3.60 6.67
CA LEU A 80 -15.66 2.22 6.27
C LEU A 80 -14.69 1.20 6.87
N LEU A 81 -13.37 1.48 6.85
CA LEU A 81 -12.39 0.61 7.49
C LEU A 81 -12.67 0.45 8.99
N ARG A 82 -13.05 1.53 9.67
CA ARG A 82 -13.47 1.47 11.10
C ARG A 82 -14.70 0.59 11.28
N GLN A 83 -15.73 0.76 10.45
CA GLN A 83 -16.97 -0.01 10.53
C GLN A 83 -16.73 -1.50 10.28
N LEU A 84 -15.95 -1.84 9.25
CA LEU A 84 -15.59 -3.22 8.92
C LEU A 84 -14.82 -3.89 10.07
N GLN A 85 -13.83 -3.21 10.65
CA GLN A 85 -13.07 -3.73 11.78
C GLN A 85 -13.96 -3.91 13.02
N ALA A 86 -14.85 -2.96 13.31
CA ALA A 86 -15.81 -3.06 14.41
C ALA A 86 -16.80 -4.23 14.23
N ALA A 87 -17.11 -4.59 12.98
CA ALA A 87 -17.88 -5.78 12.64
C ALA A 87 -17.05 -7.08 12.63
N GLY A 88 -15.79 -7.05 13.07
CA GLY A 88 -14.90 -8.21 13.11
C GLY A 88 -14.36 -8.66 11.75
N THR A 89 -14.40 -7.79 10.73
CA THR A 89 -13.75 -8.07 9.44
C THR A 89 -12.25 -7.89 9.57
N ARG A 90 -11.49 -8.93 9.23
CA ARG A 90 -10.03 -8.89 9.14
C ARG A 90 -9.60 -8.16 7.88
N LEU A 91 -8.65 -7.24 7.98
CA LEU A 91 -8.24 -6.39 6.87
C LEU A 91 -6.76 -6.57 6.54
N GLY A 92 -6.45 -6.86 5.29
CA GLY A 92 -5.10 -6.84 4.75
C GLY A 92 -5.00 -5.89 3.56
N VAL A 93 -3.79 -5.45 3.24
CA VAL A 93 -3.52 -4.54 2.12
C VAL A 93 -2.54 -5.19 1.16
N PHE A 94 -2.87 -5.23 -0.11
CA PHE A 94 -1.95 -5.69 -1.14
C PHE A 94 -1.48 -4.56 -2.05
N THR A 95 -0.25 -4.67 -2.53
CA THR A 95 0.38 -3.70 -3.43
C THR A 95 1.58 -4.33 -4.13
N ASP A 96 2.00 -3.75 -5.25
CA ASP A 96 3.30 -3.97 -5.90
C ASP A 96 4.39 -3.04 -5.35
N ALA A 97 4.04 -2.04 -4.51
CA ALA A 97 5.00 -1.16 -3.87
C ALA A 97 5.96 -1.92 -2.95
N PRO A 98 7.23 -1.47 -2.82
CA PRO A 98 8.11 -1.93 -1.75
C PRO A 98 7.47 -1.74 -0.39
N ILE A 99 7.69 -2.70 0.52
CA ILE A 99 6.99 -2.76 1.81
C ILE A 99 7.25 -1.53 2.68
N GLU A 100 8.43 -0.93 2.58
CA GLU A 100 8.81 0.31 3.27
C GLU A 100 7.89 1.46 2.86
N LEU A 101 7.72 1.67 1.55
CA LEU A 101 6.82 2.68 1.00
C LEU A 101 5.36 2.40 1.38
N ALA A 102 4.92 1.14 1.29
CA ALA A 102 3.57 0.76 1.64
C ALA A 102 3.23 1.07 3.10
N ARG A 103 4.15 0.79 4.03
CA ARG A 103 3.97 1.07 5.47
C ARG A 103 3.87 2.55 5.77
N VAL A 104 4.78 3.36 5.21
CA VAL A 104 4.73 4.82 5.36
C VAL A 104 3.43 5.37 4.78
N ALA A 105 3.03 4.92 3.59
CA ALA A 105 1.77 5.31 2.96
C ALA A 105 0.56 4.98 3.85
N LEU A 106 0.49 3.78 4.42
CA LEU A 106 -0.60 3.39 5.32
C LEU A 106 -0.65 4.23 6.61
N GLY A 107 0.51 4.62 7.14
CA GLY A 107 0.62 5.55 8.25
C GLY A 107 0.03 6.91 7.88
N GLN A 108 0.50 7.48 6.77
CA GLN A 108 0.05 8.77 6.25
C GLN A 108 -1.45 8.80 5.89
N LEU A 109 -1.99 7.69 5.38
CA LEU A 109 -3.40 7.56 5.00
C LEU A 109 -4.33 7.31 6.21
N GLY A 110 -3.77 7.06 7.40
CA GLY A 110 -4.54 6.77 8.63
C GLY A 110 -5.09 5.34 8.70
N ALA A 111 -4.62 4.45 7.83
CA ALA A 111 -5.10 3.07 7.72
C ALA A 111 -4.26 2.07 8.52
N ALA A 112 -2.98 2.37 8.82
CA ALA A 112 -2.01 1.43 9.40
C ALA A 112 -2.54 0.61 10.59
N ARG A 113 -3.20 1.24 11.56
CA ARG A 113 -3.70 0.58 12.79
C ARG A 113 -4.80 -0.46 12.56
N ARG A 114 -5.36 -0.52 11.35
CA ARG A 114 -6.50 -1.38 11.00
C ARG A 114 -6.10 -2.55 10.13
N VAL A 115 -4.88 -2.54 9.61
CA VAL A 115 -4.36 -3.51 8.66
C VAL A 115 -3.56 -4.54 9.44
N GLU A 116 -3.95 -5.81 9.32
CA GLU A 116 -3.28 -6.95 9.97
C GLU A 116 -2.05 -7.41 9.19
N THR A 117 -2.08 -7.30 7.86
CA THR A 117 -1.01 -7.77 6.98
C THR A 117 -0.89 -6.92 5.73
N VAL A 118 0.34 -6.77 5.23
CA VAL A 118 0.67 -6.01 4.03
C VAL A 118 1.65 -6.83 3.20
N GLY A 119 1.41 -6.95 1.89
CA GLY A 119 2.32 -7.67 0.99
C GLY A 119 1.77 -7.75 -0.43
N THR A 120 2.18 -8.77 -1.17
CA THR A 120 1.53 -9.15 -2.43
C THR A 120 0.13 -9.70 -2.17
N LEU A 121 -0.73 -9.76 -3.20
CA LEU A 121 -2.07 -10.31 -3.06
C LEU A 121 -2.04 -11.77 -2.55
N ASP A 122 -1.10 -12.57 -3.02
CA ASP A 122 -0.99 -13.97 -2.64
C ASP A 122 -0.55 -14.14 -1.17
N GLU A 123 0.40 -13.32 -0.71
CA GLU A 123 0.80 -13.29 0.70
C GLU A 123 -0.36 -12.86 1.60
N VAL A 124 -1.06 -11.78 1.23
CA VAL A 124 -2.22 -11.29 2.00
C VAL A 124 -3.34 -12.34 2.05
N ARG A 125 -3.64 -13.02 0.94
CA ARG A 125 -4.65 -14.09 0.93
C ARG A 125 -4.22 -15.32 1.72
N ARG A 126 -2.93 -15.64 1.77
CA ARG A 126 -2.41 -16.74 2.60
C ARG A 126 -2.67 -16.47 4.08
N GLU A 127 -2.48 -15.23 4.53
CA GLU A 127 -2.69 -14.81 5.92
C GLU A 127 -4.17 -14.60 6.30
N LEU A 128 -4.98 -14.09 5.37
CA LEU A 128 -6.41 -13.83 5.60
C LEU A 128 -7.30 -15.05 5.36
N GLY A 129 -6.84 -15.99 4.55
CA GLY A 129 -7.61 -17.14 4.06
C GLY A 129 -8.11 -16.96 2.62
N PRO A 130 -8.38 -18.06 1.90
CA PRO A 130 -8.72 -18.03 0.47
C PRO A 130 -10.02 -17.30 0.15
N GLU A 131 -10.95 -17.24 1.12
CA GLU A 131 -12.26 -16.59 1.03
C GLU A 131 -12.21 -15.06 1.26
N ALA A 132 -11.02 -14.48 1.46
CA ALA A 132 -10.87 -13.04 1.62
C ALA A 132 -11.39 -12.30 0.37
N VAL A 133 -12.30 -11.34 0.59
CA VAL A 133 -12.86 -10.54 -0.50
C VAL A 133 -11.79 -9.56 -1.01
N VAL A 134 -11.50 -9.60 -2.30
CA VAL A 134 -10.55 -8.69 -2.92
C VAL A 134 -11.27 -7.40 -3.31
N VAL A 135 -10.76 -6.27 -2.84
CA VAL A 135 -11.31 -4.93 -3.06
C VAL A 135 -10.31 -4.14 -3.90
N ARG A 136 -10.69 -3.80 -5.14
CA ARG A 136 -9.78 -3.14 -6.12
C ARG A 136 -10.16 -1.70 -6.42
N SER A 137 -11.22 -1.19 -5.80
CA SER A 137 -11.64 0.19 -5.96
C SER A 137 -12.32 0.70 -4.70
N ARG A 138 -12.38 2.02 -4.55
CA ARG A 138 -13.18 2.64 -3.49
C ARG A 138 -14.64 2.23 -3.57
N LYS A 139 -15.20 2.11 -4.79
CA LYS A 139 -16.57 1.64 -5.01
C LYS A 139 -16.80 0.24 -4.40
N ASP A 140 -15.88 -0.69 -4.64
CA ASP A 140 -15.97 -2.04 -4.04
C ASP A 140 -15.92 -1.98 -2.51
N LEU A 141 -15.13 -1.06 -1.94
CA LEU A 141 -15.06 -0.84 -0.50
C LEU A 141 -16.41 -0.32 0.05
N PHE A 142 -17.05 0.62 -0.63
CA PHE A 142 -18.40 1.11 -0.29
C PHE A 142 -19.43 -0.01 -0.33
N GLU A 143 -19.45 -0.79 -1.40
CA GLU A 143 -20.36 -1.92 -1.53
C GLU A 143 -20.12 -2.97 -0.44
N LEU A 144 -18.85 -3.21 -0.07
CA LEU A 144 -18.49 -4.14 0.99
C LEU A 144 -19.05 -3.71 2.36
N GLY A 145 -18.89 -2.42 2.69
CA GLY A 145 -19.34 -1.82 3.96
C GLY A 145 -20.85 -1.59 4.03
N SER A 146 -21.53 -1.47 2.89
CA SER A 146 -22.99 -1.30 2.82
C SER A 146 -23.77 -2.61 2.98
N ARG A 147 -23.09 -3.78 2.88
CA ARG A 147 -23.75 -5.08 3.09
C ARG A 147 -24.04 -5.26 4.58
N PRO A 148 -25.31 -5.50 4.98
CA PRO A 148 -25.65 -5.73 6.37
C PRO A 148 -24.89 -6.97 6.89
N SER A 149 -24.29 -6.84 8.07
CA SER A 149 -23.70 -7.97 8.79
C SER A 149 -24.82 -8.98 9.05
N ARG A 150 -24.81 -10.13 8.37
CA ARG A 150 -25.72 -11.22 8.72
C ARG A 150 -25.29 -11.73 10.09
N ALA A 151 -26.11 -11.40 11.10
CA ALA A 151 -26.07 -11.97 12.43
C ALA A 151 -26.30 -13.48 12.39
#